data_AF-A0A559IYM2-F1
#
_entry.id   AF-A0A559IYM2-F1
#
_cell.length_a   1.000
_cell.length_b   1.000
_cell.length_c   1.000
_cell.angle_alpha   90.00
_cell.angle_beta   90.00
_cell.angle_gamma   90.00
#
_symmetry.space_group_name_H-M   'P 1'
#
loop_
_entity.id
_entity.type
_entity.pdbx_description
1 polymer ?
#
loop_
_entity_poly.entity_id
_entity_poly.type
_entity_poly.pdbx_seq_one_letter_code
_entity_poly.pdbx_strand_id
1 'polypeptide(L)'
;MSNIQPSTIQLHYIEWDSVLMQEKGIVSNWNVTRDYMFVCKLTDAVLIRNRLWEHVSHETNHLQQAAIYVIPFLGINVKDYISEIQTTIFDGQCQVAEQFTVEWHLWKEQRFHLLTSYQPQGPLDAASLLLDHYAFVDEREVEMLLTVLDTDRNTLLLFAKPV
;
A
#
# COMPACT_ATOMS: atom_id res chain seq x y z
N MET A 1 20.01 0.36 -28.47
CA MET A 1 19.09 0.69 -27.37
C MET A 1 19.83 0.39 -26.08
N SER A 2 20.31 1.42 -25.39
CA SER A 2 21.02 1.29 -24.13
C SER A 2 20.05 0.81 -23.05
N ASN A 3 20.24 -0.41 -22.56
CA ASN A 3 19.61 -0.90 -21.33
C ASN A 3 20.13 -0.07 -20.16
N ILE A 4 19.45 1.04 -19.86
CA ILE A 4 19.63 1.73 -18.59
C ILE A 4 18.97 0.81 -17.56
N GLN A 5 19.77 0.10 -16.75
CA GLN A 5 19.23 -0.59 -15.59
C GLN A 5 18.47 0.43 -14.75
N PRO A 6 17.22 0.16 -14.34
CA PRO A 6 16.50 1.08 -13.47
C PRO A 6 17.31 1.28 -12.19
N SER A 7 17.63 2.53 -11.88
CA SER A 7 18.34 2.88 -10.65
C SER A 7 17.50 2.40 -9.46
N THR A 8 18.02 1.48 -8.68
CA THR A 8 17.39 1.04 -7.44
C THR A 8 17.76 1.98 -6.30
N ILE A 9 16.83 2.12 -5.35
CA ILE A 9 16.98 2.88 -4.11
C ILE A 9 16.79 1.93 -2.93
N GLN A 10 17.61 2.10 -1.90
CA GLN A 10 17.41 1.42 -0.63
C GLN A 10 16.26 2.11 0.12
N LEU A 11 15.22 1.33 0.43
CA LEU A 11 14.04 1.77 1.17
C LEU A 11 13.99 1.07 2.53
N HIS A 12 13.84 1.86 3.58
CA HIS A 12 13.67 1.39 4.95
C HIS A 12 12.23 1.65 5.42
N TYR A 13 11.58 0.64 6.00
CA TYR A 13 10.41 0.84 6.83
C TYR A 13 10.86 0.90 8.28
N ILE A 14 10.57 2.00 8.96
CA ILE A 14 11.06 2.29 10.31
C ILE A 14 9.87 2.50 11.24
N GLU A 15 9.81 1.73 12.33
CA GLU A 15 8.79 1.93 13.34
C GLU A 15 9.05 3.25 14.09
N TRP A 16 8.02 4.09 14.17
CA TRP A 16 8.07 5.39 14.82
C TRP A 16 7.33 5.38 16.16
N ASP A 17 7.97 5.88 17.20
CA ASP A 17 7.31 6.20 18.46
C ASP A 17 6.73 7.62 18.39
N SER A 18 5.41 7.73 18.25
CA SER A 18 4.75 9.04 18.17
C SER A 18 4.75 9.79 19.50
N VAL A 19 4.90 9.11 20.64
CA VAL A 19 4.92 9.73 21.97
C VAL A 19 6.32 10.27 22.28
N LEU A 20 7.34 9.47 22.02
CA LEU A 20 8.74 9.82 22.26
C LEU A 20 9.39 10.58 21.09
N MET A 21 8.70 10.69 19.95
CA MET A 21 9.17 11.30 18.71
C MET A 21 10.53 10.76 18.26
N GLN A 22 10.67 9.44 18.22
CA GLN A 22 11.92 8.77 17.85
C GLN A 22 11.70 7.47 17.09
N GLU A 23 12.74 7.04 16.37
CA GLU A 23 12.78 5.75 15.71
C GLU A 23 12.92 4.61 16.75
N LYS A 24 12.08 3.59 16.66
CA LYS A 24 12.17 2.38 17.50
C LYS A 24 13.05 1.31 16.86
N GLY A 25 13.06 1.25 15.53
CA GLY A 25 13.86 0.30 14.79
C GLY A 25 13.35 0.05 13.39
N ILE A 26 14.18 -0.65 12.61
CA ILE A 26 13.87 -1.04 11.24
C ILE A 26 12.92 -2.24 11.25
N VAL A 27 11.76 -2.09 10.63
CA VAL A 27 10.78 -3.14 10.38
C VAL A 27 11.18 -3.98 9.17
N SER A 28 11.61 -3.32 8.09
CA SER A 28 12.00 -3.97 6.83
C SER A 28 12.93 -3.10 6.00
N ASN A 29 13.74 -3.74 5.13
CA ASN A 29 14.69 -3.09 4.22
C ASN A 29 14.58 -3.70 2.83
N TRP A 30 14.36 -2.87 1.82
CA TRP A 30 14.22 -3.33 0.44
C TRP A 30 15.11 -2.54 -0.53
N ASN A 31 15.43 -3.16 -1.65
CA ASN A 31 15.95 -2.46 -2.82
C ASN A 31 14.82 -2.38 -3.85
N VAL A 32 14.31 -1.18 -4.09
CA VAL A 32 13.17 -0.96 -5.00
C VAL A 32 13.57 -0.08 -6.17
N THR A 33 12.86 -0.18 -7.30
CA THR A 33 13.01 0.81 -8.37
C THR A 33 12.44 2.15 -7.91
N ARG A 34 12.90 3.25 -8.51
CA ARG A 34 12.35 4.59 -8.22
C ARG A 34 10.83 4.66 -8.47
N ASP A 35 10.34 3.97 -9.50
CA ASP A 35 8.91 3.94 -9.83
C ASP A 35 8.10 3.20 -8.76
N TYR A 36 8.60 2.07 -8.28
CA TYR A 36 7.93 1.32 -7.22
C TYR A 36 7.97 2.04 -5.86
N MET A 37 9.00 2.87 -5.62
CA MET A 37 9.06 3.73 -4.44
C MET A 37 7.84 4.68 -4.36
N PHE A 38 7.28 5.14 -5.49
CA PHE A 38 6.07 5.96 -5.47
C PHE A 38 4.88 5.18 -4.93
N VAL A 39 4.69 3.92 -5.35
CA VAL A 39 3.66 3.04 -4.78
C VAL A 39 3.85 2.93 -3.27
N CYS A 40 5.05 2.59 -2.82
CA CYS A 40 5.33 2.44 -1.39
C CYS A 40 5.06 3.72 -0.58
N LYS A 41 5.38 4.90 -1.13
CA LYS A 41 5.19 6.16 -0.40
C LYS A 41 3.75 6.65 -0.39
N LEU A 42 3.01 6.41 -1.46
CA LEU A 42 1.66 6.94 -1.64
C LEU A 42 0.56 6.06 -1.02
N THR A 43 0.83 4.79 -0.70
CA THR A 43 -0.13 3.97 0.03
C THR A 43 -0.29 4.43 1.48
N ASP A 44 -1.47 4.26 2.05
CA ASP A 44 -1.77 4.59 3.44
C ASP A 44 -1.14 3.61 4.42
N ALA A 45 -1.07 2.34 4.02
CA ALA A 45 -0.60 1.26 4.87
C ALA A 45 0.15 0.18 4.10
N VAL A 46 0.88 -0.64 4.83
CA VAL A 46 1.68 -1.75 4.29
C VAL A 46 1.55 -2.99 5.17
N LEU A 47 1.37 -4.16 4.54
CA LEU A 47 1.38 -5.44 5.21
C LEU A 47 2.76 -6.09 5.07
N ILE A 48 3.51 -6.17 6.17
CA ILE A 48 4.85 -6.75 6.21
C ILE A 48 4.85 -7.93 7.16
N ARG A 49 5.12 -9.14 6.66
CA ARG A 49 5.19 -10.37 7.47
C ARG A 49 3.91 -10.56 8.29
N ASN A 50 2.76 -10.49 7.62
CA ASN A 50 1.44 -10.64 8.23
C ASN A 50 1.13 -9.63 9.36
N ARG A 51 1.77 -8.45 9.34
CA ARG A 51 1.46 -7.35 10.25
C ARG A 51 1.18 -6.08 9.46
N LEU A 52 0.05 -5.47 9.74
CA LEU A 52 -0.39 -4.24 9.08
C LEU A 52 0.20 -3.02 9.81
N TRP A 53 0.78 -2.13 9.03
CA TRP A 53 1.45 -0.92 9.47
C TRP A 53 0.86 0.29 8.76
N GLU A 54 0.59 1.36 9.49
CA GLU A 54 0.09 2.63 8.96
C GLU A 54 1.25 3.57 8.69
N HIS A 55 1.27 4.19 7.52
CA HIS A 55 2.28 5.18 7.16
C HIS A 55 2.00 6.49 7.88
N VAL A 56 3.04 7.07 8.49
CA VAL A 56 2.92 8.38 9.17
C VAL A 56 3.73 9.47 8.47
N SER A 57 4.85 9.11 7.85
CA SER A 57 5.70 10.04 7.11
C SER A 57 6.65 9.27 6.21
N HIS A 58 7.26 9.95 5.25
CA HIS A 58 8.30 9.38 4.42
C HIS A 58 9.29 10.44 3.97
N GLU A 59 10.54 10.04 3.76
CA GLU A 59 11.59 10.93 3.28
C GLU A 59 12.53 10.24 2.30
N THR A 60 13.33 11.03 1.61
CA THR A 60 14.50 10.56 0.88
C THR A 60 15.63 11.50 1.22
N ASN A 61 16.69 10.98 1.83
CA ASN A 61 17.81 11.80 2.27
C ASN A 61 18.71 12.21 1.08
N HIS A 62 19.67 13.08 1.37
CA HIS A 62 20.65 13.58 0.39
C HIS A 62 21.53 12.46 -0.22
N LEU A 63 21.62 11.30 0.43
CA LEU A 63 22.34 10.12 -0.04
C LEU A 63 21.46 9.18 -0.88
N GLN A 64 20.25 9.62 -1.28
CA GLN A 64 19.28 8.81 -2.01
C GLN A 64 18.90 7.53 -1.24
N GLN A 65 18.81 7.58 0.08
CA GLN A 65 18.19 6.52 0.88
C GLN A 65 16.78 6.96 1.25
N ALA A 66 15.80 6.08 1.03
CA ALA A 66 14.41 6.36 1.35
C ALA A 66 14.04 5.73 2.69
N ALA A 67 13.22 6.44 3.46
CA ALA A 67 12.60 5.92 4.67
C ALA A 67 11.08 6.16 4.61
N ILE A 68 10.31 5.18 5.09
CA ILE A 68 8.90 5.30 5.40
C ILE A 68 8.75 4.98 6.88
N TYR A 69 8.24 5.95 7.62
CA TYR A 69 7.95 5.83 9.04
C TYR A 69 6.57 5.25 9.22
N VAL A 70 6.46 4.25 10.09
CA VAL A 70 5.22 3.52 10.30
C VAL A 70 4.89 3.33 11.77
N ILE A 71 3.60 3.17 12.05
CA ILE A 71 3.07 2.77 13.37
C ILE A 71 2.21 1.51 13.22
N PRO A 72 1.96 0.75 14.30
CA PRO A 72 0.97 -0.32 14.25
C PRO A 72 -0.37 0.24 13.76
N PHE A 73 -1.00 -0.44 12.79
CA PHE A 73 -2.22 0.08 12.18
C PHE A 73 -3.34 0.26 13.20
N LEU A 74 -3.86 1.50 13.30
CA LEU A 74 -4.95 1.85 14.21
C LEU A 74 -6.28 2.03 13.46
N GLY A 75 -6.23 2.28 12.15
CA GLY A 75 -7.40 2.37 11.29
C GLY A 75 -8.38 3.49 11.68
N ILE A 76 -7.87 4.59 12.27
CA ILE A 76 -8.68 5.69 12.79
C ILE A 76 -9.60 6.28 11.72
N ASN A 77 -9.09 6.42 10.49
CA ASN A 77 -9.82 6.99 9.36
C ASN A 77 -10.85 6.03 8.74
N VAL A 78 -10.74 4.72 9.03
CA VAL A 78 -11.61 3.67 8.49
C VAL A 78 -12.27 2.84 9.59
N LYS A 79 -12.49 3.45 10.76
CA LYS A 79 -12.99 2.78 11.97
C LYS A 79 -14.27 1.95 11.74
N ASP A 80 -15.15 2.41 10.86
CA ASP A 80 -16.43 1.75 10.58
C ASP A 80 -16.27 0.50 9.68
N TYR A 81 -15.11 0.38 9.01
CA TYR A 81 -14.78 -0.67 8.05
C TYR A 81 -13.66 -1.60 8.53
N ILE A 82 -12.98 -1.24 9.63
CA ILE A 82 -11.71 -1.83 10.05
C ILE A 82 -11.76 -3.35 10.19
N SER A 83 -12.84 -3.87 10.79
CA SER A 83 -13.00 -5.32 11.00
C SER A 83 -13.02 -6.05 9.67
N GLU A 84 -13.79 -5.57 8.70
CA GLU A 84 -13.94 -6.22 7.40
C GLU A 84 -12.70 -6.02 6.53
N ILE A 85 -12.02 -4.87 6.61
CA ILE A 85 -10.72 -4.67 5.95
C ILE A 85 -9.72 -5.72 6.45
N GLN A 86 -9.61 -5.90 7.76
CA GLN A 86 -8.70 -6.89 8.35
C GLN A 86 -9.09 -8.31 7.93
N THR A 87 -10.38 -8.66 7.98
CA THR A 87 -10.88 -9.93 7.47
C THR A 87 -10.47 -10.15 6.01
N THR A 88 -10.69 -9.18 5.12
CA THR A 88 -10.30 -9.30 3.70
C THR A 88 -8.80 -9.49 3.50
N ILE A 89 -7.96 -8.77 4.28
CA ILE A 89 -6.50 -8.88 4.18
C ILE A 89 -6.02 -10.25 4.69
N PHE A 90 -6.50 -10.69 5.85
CA PHE A 90 -5.95 -11.84 6.56
C PHE A 90 -6.62 -13.18 6.22
N ASP A 91 -7.85 -13.19 5.71
CA ASP A 91 -8.52 -14.40 5.21
C ASP A 91 -8.15 -14.71 3.75
N GLY A 92 -7.48 -13.76 3.06
CA GLY A 92 -6.97 -13.97 1.72
C GLY A 92 -6.00 -15.16 1.65
N GLN A 93 -6.10 -15.95 0.58
CA GLN A 93 -5.11 -17.03 0.38
C GLN A 93 -3.73 -16.42 0.19
N CYS A 94 -2.75 -16.93 0.93
CA CYS A 94 -1.34 -16.58 0.80
C CYS A 94 -0.75 -17.22 -0.48
N GLN A 95 -1.24 -16.78 -1.64
CA GLN A 95 -0.64 -17.08 -2.93
C GLN A 95 0.22 -15.88 -3.30
N VAL A 96 1.53 -16.09 -3.31
CA VAL A 96 2.49 -15.08 -3.78
C VAL A 96 2.23 -14.89 -5.27
N ALA A 97 1.76 -13.71 -5.67
CA ALA A 97 1.62 -13.40 -7.08
C ALA A 97 3.02 -13.28 -7.69
N GLU A 98 3.27 -13.96 -8.81
CA GLU A 98 4.55 -13.83 -9.54
C GLU A 98 4.78 -12.41 -10.06
N GLN A 99 3.70 -11.63 -10.20
CA GLN A 99 3.68 -10.29 -10.79
C GLN A 99 2.90 -9.31 -9.91
N PHE A 100 3.30 -8.04 -9.95
CA PHE A 100 2.64 -6.98 -9.18
C PHE A 100 1.20 -6.81 -9.65
N THR A 101 0.25 -6.86 -8.70
CA THR A 101 -1.19 -6.86 -8.99
C THR A 101 -1.89 -5.73 -8.24
N VAL A 102 -2.95 -5.17 -8.81
CA VAL A 102 -3.86 -4.24 -8.16
C VAL A 102 -5.21 -4.94 -7.97
N GLU A 103 -5.76 -4.89 -6.76
CA GLU A 103 -7.08 -5.43 -6.43
C GLU A 103 -8.00 -4.33 -5.89
N TRP A 104 -9.17 -4.20 -6.51
CA TRP A 104 -10.23 -3.32 -6.02
C TRP A 104 -11.21 -4.09 -5.16
N HIS A 105 -11.35 -3.67 -3.91
CA HIS A 105 -12.26 -4.24 -2.93
C HIS A 105 -13.37 -3.23 -2.64
N LEU A 106 -14.60 -3.55 -3.06
CA LEU A 106 -15.74 -2.65 -2.95
C LEU A 106 -16.62 -3.03 -1.75
N TRP A 107 -16.94 -2.04 -0.94
CA TRP A 107 -17.88 -2.17 0.17
C TRP A 107 -19.31 -2.38 -0.32
N LYS A 108 -19.92 -3.51 0.04
CA LYS A 108 -21.31 -3.84 -0.24
C LYS A 108 -21.84 -4.79 0.83
N GLU A 109 -23.09 -4.60 1.26
CA GLU A 109 -23.77 -5.55 2.17
C GLU A 109 -22.97 -5.85 3.46
N GLN A 110 -22.30 -4.83 4.01
CA GLN A 110 -21.43 -4.93 5.19
C GLN A 110 -20.16 -5.76 5.03
N ARG A 111 -19.70 -5.98 3.80
CA ARG A 111 -18.44 -6.69 3.51
C ARG A 111 -17.71 -6.07 2.34
N PHE A 112 -16.41 -6.33 2.26
CA PHE A 112 -15.64 -6.04 1.05
C PHE A 112 -15.65 -7.23 0.11
N HIS A 113 -15.93 -6.95 -1.16
CA HIS A 113 -15.89 -7.91 -2.24
C HIS A 113 -14.86 -7.49 -3.27
N LEU A 114 -14.06 -8.44 -3.76
CA LEU A 114 -13.20 -8.21 -4.92
C LEU A 114 -14.07 -7.86 -6.13
N LEU A 115 -13.96 -6.63 -6.60
CA LEU A 115 -14.65 -6.12 -7.78
C LEU A 115 -13.86 -6.48 -9.04
N THR A 116 -12.57 -6.15 -9.05
CA THR A 116 -11.67 -6.45 -10.16
C THR A 116 -10.24 -6.56 -9.69
N SER A 117 -9.43 -7.32 -10.42
CA SER A 117 -7.99 -7.37 -10.25
C SER A 117 -7.30 -7.34 -11.60
N TYR A 118 -6.15 -6.66 -11.66
CA TYR A 118 -5.38 -6.57 -12.88
C TYR A 118 -3.91 -6.31 -12.59
N GLN A 119 -3.08 -6.55 -13.60
CA GLN A 119 -1.67 -6.19 -13.57
C GLN A 119 -1.52 -4.81 -14.23
N PRO A 120 -0.99 -3.81 -13.51
CA PRO A 120 -0.77 -2.50 -14.08
C PRO A 120 0.37 -2.57 -15.11
N GLN A 121 0.42 -1.62 -16.04
CA GLN A 121 1.49 -1.59 -17.06
C GLN A 121 2.88 -1.38 -16.43
N GLY A 122 2.91 -0.79 -15.23
CA GLY A 122 4.09 -0.63 -14.39
C GLY A 122 3.74 0.04 -13.06
N PRO A 123 4.72 0.21 -12.16
CA PRO A 123 4.44 0.77 -10.84
C PRO A 123 3.91 2.21 -10.86
N LEU A 124 4.32 3.05 -11.84
CA LEU A 124 3.82 4.43 -11.96
C LEU A 124 2.33 4.49 -12.33
N ASP A 125 1.83 3.52 -13.09
CA ASP A 125 0.41 3.42 -13.44
C ASP A 125 -0.42 3.15 -12.18
N ALA A 126 0.01 2.20 -11.35
CA ALA A 126 -0.61 1.95 -10.05
C ALA A 126 -0.46 3.14 -9.08
N ALA A 127 0.71 3.79 -9.04
CA ALA A 127 0.95 4.95 -8.18
C ALA A 127 0.05 6.14 -8.55
N SER A 128 -0.31 6.28 -9.83
CA SER A 128 -1.19 7.37 -10.28
C SER A 128 -2.60 7.24 -9.69
N LEU A 129 -3.08 6.01 -9.45
CA LEU A 129 -4.37 5.77 -8.80
C LEU A 129 -4.40 6.28 -7.35
N LEU A 130 -3.25 6.24 -6.67
CA LEU A 130 -3.10 6.63 -5.27
C LEU A 130 -3.10 8.16 -5.06
N LEU A 131 -3.16 8.94 -6.13
CA LEU A 131 -3.18 10.40 -6.08
C LEU A 131 -4.59 10.97 -5.91
N ASP A 132 -5.62 10.20 -6.26
CA ASP A 132 -7.01 10.63 -6.24
C ASP A 132 -7.73 10.08 -5.00
N HIS A 133 -8.70 10.81 -4.44
CA HIS A 133 -9.57 10.26 -3.38
C HIS A 133 -10.84 9.62 -3.93
N TYR A 134 -11.23 10.02 -5.15
CA TYR A 134 -12.38 9.50 -5.88
C TYR A 134 -11.91 8.93 -7.21
N ALA A 135 -12.42 7.77 -7.58
CA ALA A 135 -11.99 7.06 -8.78
C ALA A 135 -13.19 6.50 -9.55
N PHE A 136 -12.94 6.12 -10.80
CA PHE A 136 -13.91 5.42 -11.64
C PHE A 136 -13.39 4.02 -11.98
N VAL A 137 -14.10 2.98 -11.53
CA VAL A 137 -13.69 1.57 -11.71
C VAL A 137 -14.92 0.73 -12.05
N ASP A 138 -14.82 -0.11 -13.08
CA ASP A 138 -15.92 -0.97 -13.56
C ASP A 138 -17.25 -0.21 -13.72
N GLU A 139 -17.19 0.94 -14.42
CA GLU A 139 -18.32 1.84 -14.67
C GLU A 139 -18.96 2.47 -13.41
N ARG A 140 -18.24 2.48 -12.28
CA ARG A 140 -18.73 3.00 -10.99
C ARG A 140 -17.83 4.10 -10.47
N GLU A 141 -18.44 5.17 -9.99
CA GLU A 141 -17.75 6.16 -9.16
C GLU A 141 -17.63 5.64 -7.72
N VAL A 142 -16.42 5.71 -7.18
CA VAL A 142 -16.10 5.19 -5.85
C VAL A 142 -15.27 6.20 -5.06
N GLU A 143 -15.46 6.19 -3.74
CA GLU A 143 -14.59 6.88 -2.78
C GLU A 143 -13.58 5.88 -2.23
N MET A 144 -12.29 6.18 -2.32
CA MET A 144 -11.24 5.36 -1.72
C MET A 144 -11.20 5.57 -0.20
N LEU A 145 -11.19 4.46 0.54
CA LEU A 145 -11.20 4.43 2.00
C LEU A 145 -9.81 4.17 2.56
N LEU A 146 -9.10 3.20 1.98
CA LEU A 146 -7.78 2.78 2.43
C LEU A 146 -7.04 2.09 1.28
N THR A 147 -5.74 2.35 1.19
CA THR A 147 -4.83 1.68 0.27
C THR A 147 -3.78 0.91 1.06
N VAL A 148 -3.61 -0.38 0.74
CA VAL A 148 -2.68 -1.28 1.44
C VAL A 148 -1.75 -1.94 0.45
N LEU A 149 -0.45 -1.75 0.61
CA LEU A 149 0.54 -2.55 -0.10
C LEU A 149 0.76 -3.88 0.64
N ASP A 150 0.22 -4.96 0.10
CA ASP A 150 0.49 -6.32 0.56
C ASP A 150 1.81 -6.83 -0.03
N THR A 151 2.83 -6.84 0.82
CA THR A 151 4.21 -7.11 0.41
C THR A 151 4.50 -8.59 0.32
N ASP A 152 3.72 -9.40 1.05
CA ASP A 152 3.82 -10.85 1.04
C ASP A 152 3.20 -11.40 -0.26
N ARG A 153 2.15 -10.74 -0.79
CA ARG A 153 1.52 -11.07 -2.08
C ARG A 153 1.96 -10.23 -3.27
N ASN A 154 2.83 -9.24 -3.08
CA ASN A 154 3.18 -8.24 -4.10
C ASN A 154 1.94 -7.61 -4.76
N THR A 155 0.98 -7.19 -3.93
CA THR A 155 -0.35 -6.72 -4.38
C THR A 155 -0.73 -5.41 -3.73
N LEU A 156 -1.23 -4.45 -4.51
CA LEU A 156 -1.84 -3.22 -4.01
C LEU A 156 -3.35 -3.43 -3.84
N LEU A 157 -3.82 -3.37 -2.60
CA LEU A 157 -5.23 -3.49 -2.26
C LEU A 157 -5.84 -2.09 -2.13
N LEU A 158 -6.92 -1.85 -2.88
CA LEU A 158 -7.66 -0.60 -2.89
C LEU A 158 -9.04 -0.87 -2.29
N PHE A 159 -9.27 -0.41 -1.07
CA PHE A 159 -10.56 -0.51 -0.39
C PHE A 159 -11.37 0.74 -0.70
N ALA A 160 -12.58 0.57 -1.23
CA ALA A 160 -13.43 1.67 -1.65
C ALA A 160 -14.91 1.40 -1.33
N LYS A 161 -15.72 2.45 -1.37
CA LYS A 161 -17.19 2.37 -1.30
C LYS A 161 -17.83 3.12 -2.46
N PRO A 162 -19.06 2.75 -2.88
CA PRO A 162 -19.84 3.57 -3.80
C PRO A 162 -20.06 4.98 -3.24
N VAL A 163 -20.07 5.97 -4.13
CA VAL A 163 -20.51 7.35 -3.82
C VAL A 163 -22.03 7.41 -3.65
#